data_AF-A0A528D3T4-F1
#
_entry.id   AF-A0A528D3T4-F1
#
_cell.length_a   1.000
_cell.length_b   1.000
_cell.length_c   1.000
_cell.angle_alpha   90.00
_cell.angle_beta   90.00
_cell.angle_gamma   90.00
#
_symmetry.space_group_name_H-M   'P 1'
#
loop_
_entity.id
_entity.type
_entity.pdbx_description
1 polymer ?
#
loop_
_entity_poly.entity_id
_entity_poly.type
_entity_poly.pdbx_seq_one_letter_code
_entity_poly.pdbx_strand_id
1 'polypeptide(L)'
;MIAKSDQPIWAVGLMTGTVLDGNIDVALIKTDGERIADFGTYTLAPYPRSIRTLLEETLDQARVWNFTGPEPAIFREAEEALTRAQSAAVKDLV
;
A
#
# COMPACT_ATOMS: atom_id res chain seq x y z
N MET A 1 -24.12 18.58 -5.72
CA MET A 1 -23.57 18.18 -4.41
C MET A 1 -24.20 16.84 -4.05
N ILE A 2 -23.43 15.77 -3.99
CA ILE A 2 -23.96 14.47 -3.52
C ILE A 2 -23.91 14.52 -2.00
N ALA A 3 -25.06 14.39 -1.33
CA ALA A 3 -25.11 14.29 0.12
C ALA A 3 -24.33 13.05 0.57
N LYS A 4 -23.34 13.20 1.45
CA LYS A 4 -22.72 12.07 2.15
C LYS A 4 -23.83 11.39 2.97
N SER A 5 -23.94 10.07 2.89
CA SER A 5 -24.79 9.34 3.82
C SER A 5 -24.06 9.27 5.17
N ASP A 6 -24.68 9.73 6.25
CA ASP A 6 -24.11 9.65 7.61
C ASP A 6 -24.02 8.21 8.16
N GLN A 7 -24.33 7.19 7.36
CA GLN A 7 -24.27 5.80 7.77
C GLN A 7 -22.83 5.25 7.66
N PRO A 8 -22.25 4.72 8.75
CA PRO A 8 -20.89 4.20 8.72
C PRO A 8 -20.72 3.00 7.77
N ILE A 9 -19.67 3.03 6.95
CA ILE A 9 -19.27 1.96 6.03
C ILE A 9 -17.97 1.30 6.50
N TRP A 10 -17.71 0.07 6.07
CA TRP A 10 -16.40 -0.55 6.22
C TRP A 10 -15.43 0.00 5.16
N ALA A 11 -14.29 0.49 5.61
CA ALA A 11 -13.19 0.97 4.79
C ALA A 11 -11.92 0.21 5.17
N VAL A 12 -11.11 -0.15 4.15
CA VAL A 12 -9.81 -0.78 4.33
C VAL A 12 -8.71 0.28 4.20
N GLY A 13 -7.83 0.34 5.20
CA GLY A 13 -6.59 1.11 5.17
C GLY A 13 -5.41 0.22 4.79
N LEU A 14 -4.49 0.79 4.01
CA LEU A 14 -3.28 0.14 3.52
C LEU A 14 -2.07 1.04 3.80
N MET A 15 -0.97 0.45 4.28
CA MET A 15 0.28 1.17 4.49
C MET A 15 1.48 0.25 4.28
N THR A 16 2.55 0.79 3.69
CA THR A 16 3.88 0.19 3.71
C THR A 16 4.86 1.27 4.10
N GLY A 17 5.57 1.06 5.21
CA GLY A 17 6.57 2.01 5.69
C GLY A 17 7.75 2.16 4.74
N THR A 18 8.39 3.34 4.76
CA THR A 18 9.62 3.61 4.00
C THR A 18 10.83 2.84 4.52
N VAL A 19 10.70 2.18 5.68
CA VAL A 19 11.74 1.36 6.31
C VAL A 19 12.03 0.04 5.57
N LEU A 20 11.20 -0.33 4.57
CA LEU A 20 11.30 -1.60 3.83
C LEU A 20 11.41 -2.85 4.73
N ASP A 21 10.68 -2.82 5.85
CA ASP A 21 10.48 -3.96 6.75
C ASP A 21 9.73 -5.13 6.08
N GLY A 22 9.20 -4.86 4.89
CA GLY A 22 8.60 -5.76 3.94
C GLY A 22 7.28 -6.35 4.42
N ASN A 23 6.52 -5.54 5.16
CA ASN A 23 5.13 -5.82 5.46
C ASN A 23 4.21 -4.79 4.79
N ILE A 24 2.97 -5.22 4.58
CA ILE A 24 1.83 -4.40 4.26
C ILE A 24 0.93 -4.41 5.49
N ASP A 25 0.73 -3.24 6.07
CA ASP A 25 -0.24 -3.05 7.14
C ASP A 25 -1.62 -2.93 6.48
N VAL A 26 -2.51 -3.87 6.77
CA VAL A 26 -3.90 -3.85 6.27
C VAL A 26 -4.84 -3.86 7.47
N ALA A 27 -5.79 -2.92 7.52
CA ALA A 27 -6.74 -2.82 8.63
C ALA A 27 -8.11 -2.35 8.15
N LEU A 28 -9.17 -2.93 8.73
CA LEU A 28 -10.54 -2.49 8.50
C LEU A 28 -11.00 -1.53 9.61
N ILE A 29 -11.67 -0.44 9.23
CA ILE A 29 -12.41 0.42 10.14
C ILE A 29 -13.83 0.63 9.63
N LYS A 30 -14.79 0.78 10.54
CA LYS A 30 -16.14 1.23 10.21
C LYS A 30 -16.25 2.71 10.49
N THR A 31 -16.56 3.54 9.50
CA THR A 31 -16.53 5.01 9.64
C THR A 31 -17.57 5.71 8.76
N ASP A 32 -18.07 6.85 9.23
CA ASP A 32 -18.86 7.83 8.47
C ASP A 32 -17.96 8.87 7.75
N GLY A 33 -16.63 8.77 7.91
CA GLY A 33 -15.63 9.69 7.39
C GLY A 33 -15.21 10.80 8.34
N GLU A 34 -15.80 10.90 9.54
CA GLU A 34 -15.37 11.82 10.62
C GLU A 34 -15.07 11.07 11.93
N ARG A 35 -15.85 10.03 12.25
CA ARG A 35 -15.72 9.21 13.46
C ARG A 35 -15.51 7.75 13.10
N ILE A 36 -14.78 7.03 13.96
CA ILE A 36 -14.67 5.58 13.91
C ILE A 36 -15.81 5.00 14.75
N ALA A 37 -16.66 4.22 14.10
CA ALA A 37 -17.76 3.49 14.73
C ALA A 37 -17.31 2.12 15.25
N ASP A 38 -16.35 1.46 14.57
CA ASP A 38 -15.83 0.15 14.96
C ASP A 38 -14.45 -0.15 14.32
N PHE A 39 -13.72 -1.11 14.90
CA PHE A 39 -12.46 -1.64 14.37
C PHE A 39 -12.66 -3.10 13.92
N GLY A 40 -12.20 -3.42 12.72
CA GLY A 40 -12.28 -4.77 12.15
C GLY A 40 -10.97 -5.54 12.24
N THR A 41 -10.85 -6.60 11.44
CA THR A 41 -9.61 -7.39 11.32
C THR A 41 -8.47 -6.50 10.80
N TYR A 42 -7.26 -6.81 11.28
CA TYR A 42 -6.02 -6.25 10.75
C TYR A 42 -4.96 -7.35 10.64
N THR A 43 -3.98 -7.14 9.76
CA THR A 43 -2.83 -8.03 9.61
C THR A 43 -1.59 -7.28 9.10
N LEU A 44 -0.42 -7.86 9.36
CA LEU A 44 0.85 -7.47 8.74
C LEU A 44 1.14 -8.52 7.65
N ALA A 45 0.77 -8.23 6.41
CA ALA A 45 0.94 -9.15 5.30
C ALA A 45 2.37 -9.05 4.75
N PRO A 46 3.16 -10.13 4.73
CA PRO A 46 4.55 -10.06 4.27
C PRO A 46 4.59 -9.90 2.74
N TYR A 47 5.45 -9.02 2.25
CA TYR A 47 5.81 -9.00 0.84
C TYR A 47 6.55 -10.30 0.46
N PRO A 48 6.33 -10.82 -0.76
CA PRO A 48 7.25 -11.77 -1.37
C PRO A 48 8.68 -11.20 -1.38
N ARG A 49 9.67 -12.07 -1.12
CA ARG A 49 11.10 -11.68 -1.13
C ARG A 49 11.50 -10.98 -2.44
N SER A 50 10.95 -11.41 -3.57
CA SER A 50 11.22 -10.81 -4.88
C SER A 50 10.82 -9.33 -4.95
N ILE A 51 9.72 -8.93 -4.30
CA ILE A 51 9.30 -7.53 -4.26
C ILE A 51 10.27 -6.71 -3.40
N ARG A 52 10.77 -7.27 -2.29
CA ARG A 52 11.77 -6.58 -1.46
C ARG A 52 13.05 -6.31 -2.26
N THR A 53 13.57 -7.31 -2.96
CA THR A 53 14.74 -7.15 -3.84
C THR A 53 14.49 -6.15 -4.97
N LEU A 54 13.29 -6.15 -5.58
CA LEU A 54 12.92 -5.16 -6.59
C LEU A 54 12.94 -3.73 -6.04
N LEU A 55 12.45 -3.52 -4.81
CA LEU A 55 12.43 -2.20 -4.18
C LEU A 55 13.83 -1.72 -3.79
N GLU A 56 14.69 -2.61 -3.30
CA GLU A 56 16.10 -2.29 -3.03
C GLU A 56 16.80 -1.79 -4.30
N GLU A 57 16.69 -2.53 -5.41
CA GLU A 57 17.25 -2.12 -6.70
C GLU A 57 16.62 -0.82 -7.22
N THR A 58 15.30 -0.66 -7.07
CA THR A 58 14.59 0.57 -7.44
C THR A 58 15.16 1.79 -6.72
N LEU A 59 15.45 1.66 -5.43
CA LEU A 59 16.04 2.74 -4.64
C LEU A 59 17.49 3.03 -5.07
N ASP A 60 18.26 2.00 -5.40
CA ASP A 60 19.63 2.18 -5.90
C ASP A 60 19.64 2.91 -7.25
N GLN A 61 18.76 2.54 -8.17
CA GLN A 61 18.61 3.24 -9.44
C GLN A 61 18.06 4.66 -9.26
N ALA A 62 17.14 4.88 -8.32
CA ALA A 62 16.65 6.21 -8.00
C ALA A 62 17.78 7.13 -7.50
N ARG A 63 18.70 6.62 -6.68
CA ARG A 63 19.88 7.35 -6.22
C ARG A 63 20.80 7.74 -7.37
N VAL A 64 21.03 6.83 -8.31
CA VAL A 64 21.86 7.10 -9.50
C VAL A 64 21.18 8.10 -10.43
N TRP A 65 19.87 7.94 -10.67
CA TRP A 65 19.09 8.82 -11.53
C TRP A 65 19.09 10.26 -11.01
N ASN A 66 18.92 10.46 -9.70
CA ASN A 66 18.98 11.76 -9.05
C ASN A 66 18.20 12.86 -9.81
N PHE A 67 16.99 12.53 -10.26
CA PHE A 67 16.09 13.40 -11.03
C PHE A 67 16.66 13.95 -12.34
N THR A 68 17.67 13.29 -12.91
CA THR A 68 18.38 13.74 -14.12
C THR A 68 18.18 12.73 -15.25
N GLY A 69 17.62 13.21 -16.37
CA GLY A 69 17.33 12.36 -17.52
C GLY A 69 16.00 11.60 -17.39
N PRO A 70 15.72 10.64 -18.28
CA PRO A 70 14.47 9.89 -18.27
C PRO A 70 14.34 9.03 -17.00
N GLU A 71 13.11 8.85 -16.54
CA GLU A 71 12.81 8.00 -15.39
C GLU A 71 13.24 6.53 -15.65
N PRO A 72 13.89 5.87 -14.68
CA PRO A 72 14.25 4.46 -14.80
C PRO A 72 13.03 3.55 -14.99
N ALA A 73 13.11 2.62 -15.95
CA ALA A 73 12.01 1.71 -16.25
C ALA A 73 11.55 0.85 -15.05
N ILE A 74 12.46 0.59 -14.11
CA ILE A 74 12.19 -0.18 -12.90
C ILE A 74 11.14 0.47 -11.98
N PHE A 75 10.93 1.80 -12.08
CA PHE A 75 9.94 2.49 -11.26
C PHE A 75 8.52 1.99 -11.56
N ARG A 76 8.21 1.83 -12.85
CA ARG A 76 6.94 1.24 -13.28
C ARG A 76 6.80 -0.21 -12.84
N GLU A 77 7.88 -0.99 -12.91
CA GLU A 77 7.86 -2.39 -12.46
C GLU A 77 7.57 -2.50 -10.95
N ALA A 78 8.20 -1.64 -10.15
CA ALA A 78 7.97 -1.54 -8.71
C ALA A 78 6.55 -1.09 -8.37
N GLU A 79 6.04 -0.05 -9.05
CA GLU A 79 4.67 0.46 -8.88
C GLU A 79 3.64 -0.65 -9.13
N GLU A 80 3.77 -1.36 -10.24
CA GLU A 80 2.86 -2.43 -10.60
C GLU A 80 2.94 -3.60 -9.60
N ALA A 81 4.16 -3.98 -9.17
CA ALA A 81 4.35 -5.05 -8.20
C ALA A 81 3.74 -4.70 -6.83
N LEU A 82 3.97 -3.48 -6.34
CA LEU A 82 3.38 -2.96 -5.11
C LEU A 82 1.85 -2.96 -5.19
N THR A 83 1.28 -2.43 -6.27
CA THR A 83 -0.18 -2.36 -6.46
C THR A 83 -0.83 -3.74 -6.43
N ARG A 84 -0.21 -4.73 -7.09
CA ARG A 84 -0.69 -6.12 -7.08
C ARG A 84 -0.61 -6.75 -5.70
N ALA A 85 0.49 -6.54 -4.97
CA ALA A 85 0.67 -7.08 -3.62
C ALA A 85 -0.29 -6.46 -2.60
N GLN A 86 -0.48 -5.14 -2.64
CA GLN A 86 -1.47 -4.42 -1.83
C GLN A 86 -2.89 -4.94 -2.10
N SER A 87 -3.24 -5.13 -3.37
CA SER A 87 -4.55 -5.69 -3.76
C SER A 87 -4.74 -7.12 -3.27
N ALA A 88 -3.68 -7.94 -3.28
CA ALA A 88 -3.73 -9.31 -2.74
C ALA A 88 -3.93 -9.29 -1.22
N ALA A 89 -3.21 -8.42 -0.50
CA ALA A 89 -3.32 -8.30 0.95
C ALA A 89 -4.74 -7.86 1.39
N VAL A 90 -5.43 -7.02 0.60
CA VAL A 90 -6.85 -6.72 0.81
C VAL A 90 -7.70 -7.98 0.65
N LYS A 91 -7.53 -8.73 -0.44
CA LYS A 91 -8.32 -9.94 -0.73
C LYS A 91 -8.12 -11.05 0.31
N ASP A 92 -6.93 -11.16 0.88
CA ASP A 92 -6.64 -12.16 1.90
C ASP A 92 -7.23 -11.78 3.27
N LEU A 93 -7.50 -10.49 3.52
CA LEU A 93 -8.09 -10.00 4.76
C LEU A 93 -9.63 -10.12 4.81
N VAL A 94 -10.30 -10.00 3.66
CA VAL A 94 -11.79 -9.88 3.55
C VAL A 94 -12.51 -11.13 3.08
#